data_AF-A0A5J4PAN3-F1
#
_entry.id   AF-A0A5J4PAN3-F1
#
_cell.length_a   1.000
_cell.length_b   1.000
_cell.length_c   1.000
_cell.angle_alpha   90.00
_cell.angle_beta   90.00
_cell.angle_gamma   90.00
#
_symmetry.space_group_name_H-M   'P 1'
#
loop_
_entity.id
_entity.type
_entity.pdbx_description
1 polymer ?
#
loop_
_entity_poly.entity_id
_entity_poly.type
_entity_poly.pdbx_seq_one_letter_code
_entity_poly.pdbx_strand_id
1 'polypeptide(L)'
;SNANQYVERPIETAIVLNTPFALYRTFGKNVFVVPQYWTDREAMQQLYSPVHIPADTIPPRALNVVVMILESFGQEYFGYFNTDIENGAYKGYAPFLDSLMTEGVTYKYSFANGRKSIDGMPSIYSGIPMFIEPFISTPASLNTISSLAGELKKNGYYTSFFHGAQNGSMGFEAYARTSGFTGYYGRTEYNNDKDFDGHWGIWDEEFLQYFAQTLSTFEQPFVSG
;
A
#
# COMPACT_ATOMS: atom_id res chain seq x y z
N SER A 1 -14.28 5.88 13.46
CA SER A 1 -13.79 4.85 14.38
C SER A 1 -13.44 3.62 13.57
N ASN A 2 -12.14 3.30 13.48
CA ASN A 2 -11.64 2.14 12.75
C ASN A 2 -11.33 1.03 13.76
N ALA A 3 -12.29 0.13 13.97
CA ALA A 3 -12.20 -0.92 14.98
C ALA A 3 -11.00 -1.87 14.76
N ASN A 4 -10.52 -2.01 13.51
CA ASN A 4 -9.34 -2.80 13.18
C ASN A 4 -8.07 -2.28 13.88
N GLN A 5 -8.04 -1.01 14.31
CA GLN A 5 -6.89 -0.43 15.01
C GLN A 5 -6.68 -1.05 16.40
N TYR A 6 -7.75 -1.53 17.06
CA TYR A 6 -7.72 -2.00 18.45
C TYR A 6 -7.64 -3.52 18.61
N VAL A 7 -7.33 -4.24 17.54
CA VAL A 7 -7.26 -5.70 17.54
C VAL A 7 -5.99 -6.22 16.90
N GLU A 8 -5.55 -7.41 17.33
CA GLU A 8 -4.37 -8.08 16.78
C GLU A 8 -4.72 -8.91 15.56
N ARG A 9 -5.85 -9.65 15.62
CA ARG A 9 -6.34 -10.44 14.50
C ARG A 9 -7.56 -9.77 13.87
N PRO A 10 -7.66 -9.68 12.53
CA PRO A 10 -8.83 -9.07 11.87
C PRO A 10 -10.18 -9.63 12.35
N ILE A 11 -10.25 -10.94 12.66
CA ILE A 11 -11.49 -11.58 13.13
C ILE A 11 -11.98 -11.05 14.49
N GLU A 12 -11.09 -10.47 15.31
CA GLU A 12 -11.42 -9.93 16.63
C GLU A 12 -12.12 -8.57 16.54
N THR A 13 -12.13 -7.92 15.37
CA THR A 13 -12.83 -6.64 15.15
C THR A 13 -14.30 -6.73 15.55
N ALA A 14 -14.93 -7.90 15.40
CA ALA A 14 -16.31 -8.13 15.82
C ALA A 14 -16.54 -7.98 17.33
N ILE A 15 -15.50 -8.18 18.16
CA ILE A 15 -15.57 -8.13 19.63
C ILE A 15 -15.54 -6.68 20.13
N VAL A 16 -14.77 -5.81 19.48
CA VAL A 16 -14.60 -4.39 19.86
C VAL A 16 -15.70 -3.48 19.29
N LEU A 17 -16.53 -3.98 18.37
CA LEU A 17 -17.64 -3.23 17.79
C LEU A 17 -18.84 -3.20 18.74
N ASN A 18 -19.34 -2.00 19.06
CA ASN A 18 -20.57 -1.83 19.83
C ASN A 18 -21.80 -2.22 19.00
N THR A 19 -22.63 -3.14 19.51
CA THR A 19 -23.80 -3.70 18.80
C THR A 19 -24.79 -2.63 18.31
N PRO A 20 -25.26 -1.66 19.13
CA PRO A 20 -26.08 -0.54 18.65
C PRO A 20 -25.45 0.26 17.51
N PHE A 21 -24.16 0.60 17.61
CA PHE A 21 -23.46 1.34 16.56
C PHE A 21 -23.32 0.53 15.27
N ALA A 22 -22.99 -0.76 15.37
CA ALA A 22 -22.89 -1.66 14.23
C ALA A 22 -24.24 -1.80 13.51
N LEU A 23 -25.34 -1.99 14.26
CA LEU A 23 -26.70 -2.02 13.71
C LEU A 23 -27.05 -0.70 13.02
N TYR A 24 -26.82 0.45 13.66
CA TYR A 24 -27.09 1.76 13.06
C TYR A 24 -26.29 1.99 11.76
N ARG A 25 -25.02 1.55 11.71
CA ARG A 25 -24.14 1.73 10.54
C ARG A 25 -24.45 0.77 9.39
N THR A 26 -25.08 -0.37 9.67
CA THR A 26 -25.40 -1.42 8.68
C THR A 26 -26.86 -1.42 8.26
N PHE A 27 -27.75 -0.79 9.04
CA PHE A 27 -29.17 -0.69 8.72
C PHE A 27 -29.40 -0.05 7.35
N GLY A 28 -30.11 -0.75 6.47
CA GLY A 28 -30.43 -0.28 5.13
C GLY A 28 -29.25 -0.22 4.15
N LYS A 29 -28.06 -0.72 4.53
CA LYS A 29 -26.94 -0.84 3.60
C LYS A 29 -27.01 -2.14 2.81
N ASN A 30 -26.75 -2.05 1.50
CA ASN A 30 -26.60 -3.22 0.67
C ASN A 30 -25.33 -3.99 1.07
N VAL A 31 -25.45 -5.29 1.25
CA VAL A 31 -24.31 -6.17 1.47
C VAL A 31 -23.60 -6.37 0.14
N PHE A 32 -22.27 -6.35 0.14
CA PHE A 32 -21.48 -6.72 -1.03
C PHE A 32 -21.86 -8.15 -1.46
N VAL A 33 -22.35 -8.30 -2.69
CA VAL A 33 -22.69 -9.59 -3.27
C VAL A 33 -21.57 -9.99 -4.23
N VAL A 34 -20.97 -11.16 -4.01
CA VAL A 34 -20.00 -11.72 -4.96
C VAL A 34 -20.76 -12.09 -6.23
N PRO A 35 -20.50 -11.44 -7.37
CA PRO A 35 -21.18 -11.76 -8.61
C PRO A 35 -20.78 -13.16 -9.10
N GLN A 36 -21.77 -13.95 -9.50
CA GLN A 36 -21.54 -15.26 -10.10
C GLN A 36 -21.40 -15.11 -11.62
N TYR A 37 -20.18 -14.86 -12.10
CA TYR A 37 -19.90 -14.78 -13.54
C TYR A 37 -19.71 -16.14 -14.20
N TRP A 38 -19.23 -17.13 -13.44
CA TRP A 38 -18.94 -18.48 -13.92
C TRP A 38 -19.57 -19.51 -12.98
N THR A 39 -20.15 -20.56 -13.54
CA THR A 39 -20.65 -21.73 -12.79
C THR A 39 -19.59 -22.84 -12.71
N ASP A 40 -18.74 -22.94 -13.74
CA ASP A 40 -17.61 -23.87 -13.80
C ASP A 40 -16.31 -23.17 -13.43
N ARG A 41 -15.73 -23.56 -12.29
CA ARG A 41 -14.47 -23.02 -11.78
C ARG A 41 -13.26 -23.51 -12.58
N GLU A 42 -13.27 -24.74 -13.06
CA GLU A 42 -12.15 -25.29 -13.83
C GLU A 42 -12.04 -24.59 -15.19
N ALA A 43 -13.17 -24.41 -15.87
CA ALA A 43 -13.21 -23.64 -17.12
C ALA A 43 -12.72 -22.20 -16.94
N MET A 44 -13.11 -21.54 -15.84
CA MET A 44 -12.62 -20.18 -15.52
C MET A 44 -11.10 -20.17 -15.31
N GLN A 45 -10.55 -21.11 -14.53
CA GLN A 45 -9.11 -21.19 -14.24
C GLN A 45 -8.27 -21.49 -15.49
N GLN A 46 -8.82 -22.24 -16.45
CA GLN A 46 -8.16 -22.49 -17.74
C GLN A 46 -8.08 -21.22 -18.61
N LEU A 47 -9.02 -20.28 -18.46
CA LEU A 47 -8.98 -18.99 -19.16
C LEU A 47 -8.02 -18.02 -18.51
N TYR A 48 -8.06 -17.92 -17.19
CA TYR A 48 -7.21 -17.00 -16.44
C TYR A 48 -7.05 -17.42 -14.97
N SER A 49 -5.81 -17.35 -14.48
CA SER A 49 -5.49 -17.44 -13.06
C SER A 49 -4.78 -16.15 -12.64
N PRO A 50 -5.27 -15.43 -11.60
CA PRO A 50 -4.57 -14.27 -11.07
C PRO A 50 -3.29 -14.66 -10.31
N VAL A 51 -3.17 -15.94 -9.94
CA VAL A 51 -1.97 -16.46 -9.26
C VAL A 51 -1.00 -16.94 -10.33
N HIS A 52 0.10 -16.19 -10.46
CA HIS A 52 1.22 -16.52 -11.33
C HIS A 52 2.39 -17.00 -10.47
N ILE A 53 2.81 -18.25 -10.68
CA ILE A 53 4.00 -18.81 -10.03
C ILE A 53 5.15 -18.75 -11.05
N PRO A 54 6.10 -17.81 -10.91
CA PRO A 54 7.23 -17.75 -11.82
C PRO A 54 8.14 -18.97 -11.61
N ALA A 55 8.86 -19.36 -12.67
CA ALA A 55 9.88 -20.39 -12.53
C ALA A 55 11.03 -19.89 -11.63
N ASP A 56 11.45 -20.73 -10.68
CA ASP A 56 12.54 -20.44 -9.73
C ASP A 56 13.91 -20.47 -10.44
N THR A 57 14.16 -19.43 -11.22
CA THR A 57 15.29 -19.33 -12.16
C THR A 57 16.34 -18.34 -11.69
N ILE A 58 16.07 -17.61 -10.60
CA ILE A 58 16.94 -16.56 -10.06
C ILE A 58 17.40 -17.01 -8.68
N PRO A 59 18.72 -17.11 -8.42
CA PRO A 59 19.22 -17.42 -7.09
C PRO A 59 18.68 -16.43 -6.05
N PRO A 60 18.23 -16.88 -4.87
CA PRO A 60 17.76 -15.99 -3.82
C PRO A 60 18.86 -14.98 -3.44
N ARG A 61 18.50 -13.69 -3.42
CA ARG A 61 19.40 -12.61 -2.99
C ARG A 61 18.76 -11.85 -1.84
N ALA A 62 19.44 -11.84 -0.70
CA ALA A 62 19.02 -11.11 0.49
C ALA A 62 19.34 -9.61 0.37
N LEU A 63 18.70 -8.92 -0.57
CA LEU A 63 18.82 -7.46 -0.73
C LEU A 63 17.77 -6.75 0.13
N ASN A 64 18.10 -5.55 0.59
CA ASN A 64 17.10 -4.66 1.17
C ASN A 64 16.10 -4.23 0.08
N VAL A 65 14.84 -4.13 0.43
CA VAL A 65 13.76 -3.72 -0.48
C VAL A 65 13.13 -2.45 0.05
N VAL A 66 13.07 -1.41 -0.78
CA VAL A 66 12.39 -0.15 -0.44
C VAL A 66 11.32 0.11 -1.49
N VAL A 67 10.08 0.30 -1.05
CA VAL A 67 8.95 0.68 -1.89
C VAL A 67 8.57 2.11 -1.53
N MET A 68 8.63 3.02 -2.50
CA MET A 68 8.19 4.40 -2.30
C MET A 68 6.87 4.61 -3.04
N ILE A 69 5.85 5.04 -2.31
CA ILE A 69 4.53 5.38 -2.86
C ILE A 69 4.46 6.90 -3.03
N LEU A 70 4.31 7.36 -4.26
CA LEU A 70 4.14 8.78 -4.56
C LEU A 70 2.65 9.12 -4.61
N GLU A 71 2.19 9.97 -3.68
CA GLU A 71 0.78 10.35 -3.56
C GLU A 71 0.34 11.24 -4.73
N SER A 72 -0.79 10.89 -5.35
CA SER A 72 -1.40 11.64 -6.46
C SER A 72 -0.45 11.95 -7.62
N PHE A 73 0.55 11.10 -7.86
CA PHE A 73 1.64 11.35 -8.80
C PHE A 73 1.40 10.67 -10.16
N GLY A 74 0.68 11.36 -11.05
CA GLY A 74 0.34 10.90 -12.40
C GLY A 74 1.49 11.00 -13.41
N GLN A 75 1.38 10.24 -14.51
CA GLN A 75 2.37 10.27 -15.59
C GLN A 75 2.45 11.64 -16.29
N GLU A 76 1.39 12.45 -16.23
CA GLU A 76 1.34 13.80 -16.79
C GLU A 76 2.39 14.74 -16.20
N TYR A 77 2.96 14.44 -15.02
CA TYR A 77 3.96 15.30 -14.37
C TYR A 77 5.40 15.03 -14.81
N PHE A 78 5.65 13.99 -15.61
CA PHE A 78 7.00 13.58 -16.00
C PHE A 78 7.35 14.07 -17.40
N GLY A 79 8.50 14.73 -17.56
CA GLY A 79 9.01 15.08 -18.88
C GLY A 79 9.39 13.82 -19.67
N TYR A 80 9.88 12.79 -18.97
CA TYR A 80 10.33 11.53 -19.57
C TYR A 80 9.25 10.85 -20.43
N PHE A 81 7.98 10.89 -20.00
CA PHE A 81 6.88 10.27 -20.74
C PHE A 81 6.22 11.19 -21.79
N ASN A 82 6.35 12.51 -21.63
CA ASN A 82 5.55 13.52 -22.34
C ASN A 82 6.40 14.37 -23.29
N THR A 83 7.21 13.71 -24.12
CA THR A 83 8.17 14.38 -25.04
C THR A 83 7.51 15.01 -26.27
N ASP A 84 6.23 14.73 -26.52
CA ASP A 84 5.44 15.23 -27.66
C ASP A 84 4.53 16.42 -27.29
N ILE A 85 4.42 16.75 -26.01
CA ILE A 85 3.61 17.87 -25.52
C ILE A 85 4.34 19.20 -25.74
N GLU A 86 3.58 20.28 -26.02
CA GLU A 86 4.12 21.63 -26.24
C GLU A 86 5.22 21.70 -27.32
N ASN A 87 5.05 20.96 -28.42
CA ASN A 87 6.07 20.83 -29.49
C ASN A 87 7.45 20.37 -28.95
N GLY A 88 7.45 19.52 -27.91
CA GLY A 88 8.65 19.02 -27.25
C GLY A 88 9.29 19.99 -26.26
N ALA A 89 8.61 21.08 -25.91
CA ALA A 89 9.09 22.04 -24.92
C ALA A 89 8.76 21.64 -23.47
N TYR A 90 7.79 20.73 -23.26
CA TYR A 90 7.37 20.30 -21.94
C TYR A 90 8.49 19.51 -21.24
N LYS A 91 8.81 19.89 -19.99
CA LYS A 91 9.94 19.31 -19.22
C LYS A 91 9.50 18.48 -18.01
N GLY A 92 8.20 18.40 -17.73
CA GLY A 92 7.73 17.83 -16.47
C GLY A 92 7.94 18.77 -15.27
N TYR A 93 7.53 18.28 -14.11
CA TYR A 93 7.70 18.92 -12.81
C TYR A 93 8.60 18.13 -11.86
N ALA A 94 9.11 16.96 -12.30
CA ALA A 94 9.82 16.00 -11.48
C ALA A 94 11.24 15.68 -12.01
N PRO A 95 12.12 16.68 -12.22
CA PRO A 95 13.37 16.52 -12.97
C PRO A 95 14.32 15.47 -12.36
N PHE A 96 14.34 15.33 -11.04
CA PHE A 96 15.14 14.29 -10.39
C PHE A 96 14.59 12.88 -10.65
N LEU A 97 13.27 12.69 -10.56
CA LEU A 97 12.66 11.40 -10.86
C LEU A 97 12.78 11.07 -12.36
N ASP A 98 12.62 12.06 -13.25
CA ASP A 98 12.90 11.90 -14.69
C ASP A 98 14.33 11.40 -14.92
N SER A 99 15.33 11.91 -14.18
CA SER A 99 16.70 11.41 -14.27
C SER A 99 16.88 9.99 -13.74
N LEU A 100 16.12 9.58 -12.71
CA LEU A 100 16.20 8.22 -12.19
C LEU A 100 15.59 7.19 -13.15
N MET A 101 14.62 7.60 -13.96
CA MET A 101 13.94 6.71 -14.91
C MET A 101 14.86 6.22 -16.03
N THR A 102 16.00 6.88 -16.29
CA THR A 102 17.03 6.43 -17.25
C THR A 102 17.98 5.39 -16.66
N GLU A 103 18.04 5.26 -15.34
CA GLU A 103 19.03 4.41 -14.63
C GLU A 103 18.45 3.05 -14.22
N GLY A 104 17.18 2.78 -14.54
CA GLY A 104 16.49 1.58 -14.07
C GLY A 104 15.44 1.05 -15.05
N VAL A 105 14.66 0.09 -14.56
CA VAL A 105 13.54 -0.47 -15.33
C VAL A 105 12.32 0.40 -15.16
N THR A 106 11.91 1.05 -16.25
CA THR A 106 10.75 1.94 -16.29
C THR A 106 9.69 1.38 -17.22
N TYR A 107 8.43 1.37 -16.77
CA TYR A 107 7.29 0.91 -17.56
C TYR A 107 6.45 2.08 -18.02
N LYS A 108 6.35 2.30 -19.33
CA LYS A 108 5.49 3.33 -19.92
C LYS A 108 4.00 3.05 -19.69
N TYR A 109 3.61 1.78 -19.72
CA TYR A 109 2.22 1.36 -19.54
C TYR A 109 2.00 0.84 -18.12
N SER A 110 2.01 1.76 -17.16
CA SER A 110 1.68 1.50 -15.75
C SER A 110 0.37 2.20 -15.40
N PHE A 111 -0.62 1.42 -14.91
CA PHE A 111 -1.95 1.93 -14.59
C PHE A 111 -2.25 1.73 -13.12
N ALA A 112 -2.71 2.79 -12.47
CA ALA A 112 -3.23 2.67 -11.11
C ALA A 112 -4.50 1.82 -11.12
N ASN A 113 -4.58 0.93 -10.15
CA ASN A 113 -5.71 0.02 -9.97
C ASN A 113 -6.85 0.62 -9.13
N GLY A 114 -6.62 1.80 -8.54
CA GLY A 114 -7.59 2.55 -7.76
C GLY A 114 -7.44 4.04 -8.03
N ARG A 115 -8.36 4.83 -7.45
CA ARG A 115 -8.36 6.30 -7.58
C ARG A 115 -8.10 7.02 -6.26
N LYS A 116 -7.89 6.27 -5.18
CA LYS A 116 -7.71 6.78 -3.82
C LYS A 116 -6.60 6.02 -3.12
N SER A 117 -5.91 6.68 -2.19
CA SER A 117 -4.79 6.10 -1.45
C SER A 117 -5.17 4.84 -0.65
N ILE A 118 -6.43 4.73 -0.21
CA ILE A 118 -6.96 3.54 0.48
C ILE A 118 -6.89 2.26 -0.37
N ASP A 119 -6.82 2.39 -1.70
CA ASP A 119 -6.68 1.27 -2.63
C ASP A 119 -5.21 0.92 -2.92
N GLY A 120 -4.30 1.84 -2.61
CA GLY A 120 -2.88 1.74 -2.92
C GLY A 120 -2.18 0.61 -2.17
N MET A 121 -2.27 0.61 -0.83
CA MET A 121 -1.57 -0.39 -0.02
C MET A 121 -1.97 -1.86 -0.34
N PRO A 122 -3.27 -2.22 -0.43
CA PRO A 122 -3.67 -3.57 -0.86
C PRO A 122 -3.14 -3.97 -2.23
N SER A 123 -3.17 -3.04 -3.19
CA SER A 123 -2.73 -3.28 -4.57
C SER A 123 -1.21 -3.46 -4.64
N ILE A 124 -0.45 -2.54 -4.05
CA ILE A 124 1.01 -2.49 -4.13
C ILE A 124 1.65 -3.64 -3.34
N TYR A 125 1.18 -3.87 -2.11
CA TYR A 125 1.86 -4.78 -1.19
C TYR A 125 1.31 -6.21 -1.24
N SER A 126 0.02 -6.41 -1.53
CA SER A 126 -0.61 -7.74 -1.50
C SER A 126 -1.13 -8.20 -2.87
N GLY A 127 -1.02 -7.38 -3.92
CA GLY A 127 -1.57 -7.69 -5.23
C GLY A 127 -3.10 -7.80 -5.24
N ILE A 128 -3.79 -7.23 -4.24
CA ILE A 128 -5.24 -7.30 -4.10
C ILE A 128 -5.85 -6.09 -4.79
N PRO A 129 -6.70 -6.29 -5.81
CA PRO A 129 -7.23 -5.16 -6.53
C PRO A 129 -8.37 -4.43 -5.83
N MET A 130 -8.61 -3.19 -6.26
CA MET A 130 -9.84 -2.49 -5.92
C MET A 130 -11.02 -3.20 -6.61
N PHE A 131 -12.13 -3.37 -5.89
CA PHE A 131 -13.34 -4.00 -6.42
C PHE A 131 -14.32 -2.93 -6.94
N ILE A 132 -15.58 -2.97 -6.51
CA ILE A 132 -16.52 -1.84 -6.66
C ILE A 132 -16.24 -0.77 -5.59
N GLU A 133 -15.72 -1.22 -4.44
CA GLU A 133 -15.37 -0.40 -3.29
C GLU A 133 -13.97 -0.80 -2.77
N PRO A 134 -13.31 0.05 -1.96
CA PRO A 134 -11.99 -0.23 -1.42
C PRO A 134 -11.94 -1.55 -0.64
N PHE A 135 -10.92 -2.37 -0.89
CA PHE A 135 -10.74 -3.68 -0.23
C PHE A 135 -10.88 -3.60 1.29
N ILE A 136 -10.23 -2.61 1.92
CA ILE A 136 -10.21 -2.40 3.37
C ILE A 136 -11.63 -2.11 3.93
N SER A 137 -12.56 -1.66 3.09
CA SER A 137 -13.96 -1.42 3.47
C SER A 137 -14.87 -2.63 3.26
N THR A 138 -14.40 -3.68 2.59
CA THR A 138 -15.19 -4.91 2.34
C THR A 138 -15.08 -5.90 3.50
N PRO A 139 -16.02 -6.85 3.64
CA PRO A 139 -15.87 -7.98 4.58
C PRO A 139 -14.62 -8.83 4.32
N ALA A 140 -14.08 -8.83 3.10
CA ALA A 140 -12.87 -9.58 2.76
C ALA A 140 -11.62 -9.06 3.47
N SER A 141 -11.65 -7.82 4.00
CA SER A 141 -10.59 -7.28 4.87
C SER A 141 -10.41 -8.05 6.18
N LEU A 142 -11.39 -8.87 6.59
CA LEU A 142 -11.31 -9.74 7.77
C LEU A 142 -10.55 -11.04 7.51
N ASN A 143 -10.19 -11.33 6.25
CA ASN A 143 -9.38 -12.49 5.93
C ASN A 143 -7.94 -12.33 6.43
N THR A 144 -7.27 -13.44 6.65
CA THR A 144 -5.81 -13.43 6.79
C THR A 144 -5.18 -13.06 5.46
N ILE A 145 -4.54 -11.90 5.42
CA ILE A 145 -3.82 -11.39 4.26
C ILE A 145 -2.32 -11.41 4.53
N SER A 146 -1.53 -11.59 3.47
CA SER A 146 -0.09 -11.42 3.51
C SER A 146 0.31 -10.45 2.42
N SER A 147 1.43 -9.77 2.63
CA SER A 147 2.00 -8.82 1.69
C SER A 147 3.45 -9.17 1.37
N LEU A 148 4.10 -8.38 0.51
CA LEU A 148 5.55 -8.36 0.36
C LEU A 148 6.28 -8.39 1.71
N ALA A 149 5.84 -7.60 2.69
CA ALA A 149 6.42 -7.63 4.04
C ALA A 149 6.16 -8.96 4.75
N GLY A 150 4.91 -9.46 4.73
CA GLY A 150 4.56 -10.74 5.33
C GLY A 150 5.36 -11.92 4.76
N GLU A 151 5.59 -11.95 3.45
CA GLU A 151 6.37 -12.99 2.78
C GLU A 151 7.88 -12.85 3.04
N LEU A 152 8.44 -11.64 2.99
CA LEU A 152 9.86 -11.42 3.28
C LEU A 152 10.19 -11.64 4.76
N LYS A 153 9.26 -11.36 5.68
CA LYS A 153 9.40 -11.66 7.11
C LYS A 153 9.63 -13.16 7.36
N LYS A 154 8.98 -14.05 6.61
CA LYS A 154 9.21 -15.51 6.69
C LYS A 154 10.65 -15.89 6.33
N ASN A 155 11.34 -15.04 5.57
CA ASN A 155 12.74 -15.17 5.18
C ASN A 155 13.70 -14.37 6.08
N GLY A 156 13.25 -13.93 7.27
CA GLY A 156 14.10 -13.27 8.26
C GLY A 156 14.29 -11.77 8.07
N TYR A 157 13.52 -11.13 7.18
CA TYR A 157 13.61 -9.68 6.98
C TYR A 157 12.99 -8.92 8.15
N TYR A 158 13.63 -7.82 8.57
CA TYR A 158 12.94 -6.78 9.32
C TYR A 158 11.96 -6.04 8.40
N THR A 159 10.76 -5.73 8.90
CA THR A 159 9.70 -5.14 8.06
C THR A 159 9.17 -3.86 8.70
N SER A 160 9.10 -2.78 7.92
CA SER A 160 8.64 -1.47 8.40
C SER A 160 7.78 -0.74 7.38
N PHE A 161 6.84 0.05 7.85
CA PHE A 161 6.02 0.93 7.02
C PHE A 161 6.07 2.35 7.56
N PHE A 162 6.34 3.32 6.70
CA PHE A 162 6.48 4.73 7.02
C PHE A 162 5.34 5.53 6.41
N HIS A 163 4.67 6.33 7.23
CA HIS A 163 3.55 7.14 6.79
C HIS A 163 3.42 8.40 7.65
N GLY A 164 3.84 9.55 7.09
CA GLY A 164 3.98 10.82 7.81
C GLY A 164 2.69 11.44 8.36
N ALA A 165 1.54 10.77 8.22
CA ALA A 165 0.28 11.19 8.83
C ALA A 165 0.14 10.67 10.27
N GLN A 166 -0.95 11.07 10.92
CA GLN A 166 -1.37 10.51 12.20
C GLN A 166 -1.52 8.99 12.12
N ASN A 167 -0.95 8.25 13.07
CA ASN A 167 -1.10 6.80 13.16
C ASN A 167 -2.59 6.40 13.14
N GLY A 168 -2.93 5.42 12.31
CA GLY A 168 -4.31 4.99 12.07
C GLY A 168 -5.06 5.75 10.97
N SER A 169 -4.50 6.85 10.45
CA SER A 169 -5.07 7.58 9.31
C SER A 169 -5.26 6.64 8.11
N MET A 170 -6.40 6.77 7.44
CA MET A 170 -6.84 5.95 6.30
C MET A 170 -6.90 4.42 6.55
N GLY A 171 -6.67 3.97 7.79
CA GLY A 171 -6.57 2.54 8.11
C GLY A 171 -5.24 1.88 7.72
N PHE A 172 -4.23 2.66 7.34
CA PHE A 172 -2.93 2.17 6.91
C PHE A 172 -2.19 1.41 8.01
N GLU A 173 -2.22 1.91 9.24
CA GLU A 173 -1.62 1.23 10.40
C GLU A 173 -2.22 -0.18 10.61
N ALA A 174 -3.55 -0.27 10.58
CA ALA A 174 -4.24 -1.54 10.76
C ALA A 174 -3.90 -2.51 9.62
N TYR A 175 -3.91 -2.05 8.38
CA TYR A 175 -3.53 -2.87 7.22
C TYR A 175 -2.05 -3.28 7.27
N ALA A 176 -1.13 -2.37 7.60
CA ALA A 176 0.30 -2.65 7.69
C ALA A 176 0.54 -3.80 8.69
N ARG A 177 -0.04 -3.69 9.89
CA ARG A 177 0.06 -4.72 10.93
C ARG A 177 -0.49 -6.06 10.47
N THR A 178 -1.70 -6.09 9.89
CA THR A 178 -2.35 -7.35 9.50
C THR A 178 -1.72 -7.99 8.27
N SER A 179 -1.04 -7.22 7.43
CA SER A 179 -0.37 -7.70 6.22
C SER A 179 1.10 -8.07 6.41
N GLY A 180 1.64 -7.91 7.62
CA GLY A 180 2.94 -8.47 8.02
C GLY A 180 4.04 -7.45 8.32
N PHE A 181 3.76 -6.14 8.23
CA PHE A 181 4.70 -5.12 8.70
C PHE A 181 4.77 -5.11 10.23
N THR A 182 5.99 -5.10 10.76
CA THR A 182 6.24 -5.11 12.22
C THR A 182 6.53 -3.74 12.80
N GLY A 183 7.27 -2.90 12.07
CA GLY A 183 7.49 -1.50 12.42
C GLY A 183 6.46 -0.63 11.71
N TYR A 184 5.86 0.31 12.44
CA TYR A 184 5.06 1.38 11.87
C TYR A 184 5.62 2.70 12.36
N TYR A 185 5.92 3.60 11.44
CA TYR A 185 6.57 4.87 11.70
C TYR A 185 5.71 5.98 11.11
N GLY A 186 4.85 6.57 11.94
CA GLY A 186 4.07 7.73 11.57
C GLY A 186 4.41 8.94 12.42
N ARG A 187 3.46 9.86 12.53
CA ARG A 187 3.66 11.11 13.29
C ARG A 187 4.06 10.86 14.74
N THR A 188 3.55 9.79 15.36
CA THR A 188 3.89 9.43 16.74
C THR A 188 5.37 9.08 16.88
N GLU A 189 5.94 8.31 15.95
CA GLU A 189 7.35 7.90 15.98
C GLU A 189 8.29 9.00 15.49
N TYR A 190 7.82 9.90 14.61
CA TYR A 190 8.54 11.11 14.21
C TYR A 190 8.72 12.09 15.37
N ASN A 191 7.69 12.24 16.20
CA ASN A 191 7.70 12.99 17.47
C ASN A 191 8.25 14.44 17.37
N ASN A 192 7.96 15.13 16.27
CA ASN A 192 8.26 16.55 16.10
C ASN A 192 7.11 17.26 15.38
N ASP A 193 6.27 17.95 16.15
CA ASP A 193 5.09 18.64 15.62
C ASP A 193 5.38 19.94 14.87
N LYS A 194 6.64 20.41 14.85
CA LYS A 194 7.00 21.62 14.11
C LYS A 194 6.86 21.46 12.60
N ASP A 195 7.03 20.23 12.12
CA ASP A 195 7.04 19.91 10.69
C ASP A 195 5.69 19.34 10.23
N PHE A 196 4.68 19.34 11.12
CA PHE A 196 3.31 18.97 10.80
C PHE A 196 2.60 20.17 10.16
N ASP A 197 1.95 19.94 9.02
CA ASP A 197 1.22 20.97 8.27
C ASP A 197 -0.05 21.48 8.98
N GLY A 198 -0.44 20.84 10.09
CA GLY A 198 -1.64 21.16 10.86
C GLY A 198 -2.92 20.45 10.37
N HIS A 199 -2.85 19.66 9.29
CA HIS A 199 -4.00 19.04 8.67
C HIS A 199 -3.77 17.59 8.21
N TRP A 200 -2.84 17.36 7.28
CA TRP A 200 -2.64 16.07 6.62
C TRP A 200 -1.49 15.25 7.22
N GLY A 201 -0.33 15.87 7.44
CA GLY A 201 0.88 15.11 7.76
C GLY A 201 2.12 15.97 7.90
N ILE A 202 3.23 15.27 8.12
CA ILE A 202 4.57 15.86 8.13
C ILE A 202 4.98 16.16 6.69
N TRP A 203 5.66 17.29 6.47
CA TRP A 203 6.22 17.64 5.17
C TRP A 203 7.19 16.55 4.65
N ASP A 204 7.13 16.29 3.34
CA ASP A 204 7.86 15.17 2.71
C ASP A 204 9.37 15.28 2.85
N GLU A 205 9.94 16.50 2.78
CA GLU A 205 11.39 16.71 2.89
C GLU A 205 11.90 16.21 4.25
N GLU A 206 11.27 16.66 5.32
CA GLU A 206 11.59 16.31 6.70
C GLU A 206 11.31 14.84 7.00
N PHE A 207 10.16 14.32 6.53
CA PHE A 207 9.80 12.93 6.76
C PHE A 207 10.73 11.96 6.01
N LEU A 208 11.18 12.30 4.80
CA LEU A 208 12.14 11.49 4.05
C LEU A 208 13.55 11.51 4.66
N GLN A 209 13.97 12.62 5.29
CA GLN A 209 15.21 12.63 6.09
C GLN A 209 15.12 11.68 7.28
N TYR A 210 14.00 11.72 8.01
CA TYR A 210 13.76 10.80 9.11
C TYR A 210 13.74 9.35 8.64
N PHE A 211 13.01 9.06 7.56
CA PHE A 211 12.97 7.73 6.93
C PHE A 211 14.36 7.20 6.63
N ALA A 212 15.20 7.97 5.92
CA ALA A 212 16.55 7.55 5.57
C ALA A 212 17.44 7.30 6.81
N GLN A 213 17.34 8.15 7.83
CA GLN A 213 18.08 8.00 9.08
C GLN A 213 17.62 6.75 9.84
N THR A 214 16.31 6.54 9.98
CA THR A 214 15.75 5.38 10.68
C THR A 214 16.11 4.09 9.95
N LEU A 215 15.99 4.04 8.61
CA LEU A 215 16.41 2.89 7.82
C LEU A 215 17.87 2.46 8.08
N SER A 216 18.77 3.43 8.26
CA SER A 216 20.19 3.15 8.50
C SER A 216 20.45 2.40 9.81
N THR A 217 19.48 2.37 10.72
CA THR A 217 19.55 1.68 12.01
C THR A 217 19.04 0.24 11.97
N PHE A 218 18.38 -0.17 10.88
CA PHE A 218 17.77 -1.50 10.80
C PHE A 218 18.80 -2.59 10.50
N GLU A 219 18.58 -3.77 11.10
CA GLU A 219 19.30 -4.97 10.73
C GLU A 219 18.96 -5.37 9.29
N GLN A 220 19.99 -5.75 8.53
CA GLN A 220 19.83 -6.19 7.15
C GLN A 220 19.74 -7.72 7.07
N PRO A 221 18.87 -8.28 6.21
CA PRO A 221 18.07 -7.55 5.22
C PRO A 221 16.77 -6.98 5.81
N PHE A 222 16.29 -5.87 5.25
CA PHE A 222 15.00 -5.27 5.59
C PHE A 222 14.13 -5.02 4.37
N VAL A 223 12.81 -4.94 4.59
CA VAL A 223 11.86 -4.37 3.65
C VAL A 223 11.16 -3.19 4.29
N SER A 224 11.13 -2.07 3.58
CA SER A 224 10.46 -0.87 4.02
C SER A 224 9.56 -0.31 2.94
N GLY A 225 8.42 0.22 3.36
CA GLY A 225 7.37 0.74 2.49
C GLY A 225 6.73 2.00 3.01
#